data_AF-A0A9P4PFY4-F1
#
_entry.id   AF-A0A9P4PFY4-F1
#
_cell.length_a   1.000
_cell.length_b   1.000
_cell.length_c   1.000
_cell.angle_alpha   90.00
_cell.angle_beta   90.00
_cell.angle_gamma   90.00
#
_symmetry.space_group_name_H-M   'P 1'
#
loop_
_entity.id
_entity.type
_entity.pdbx_description
1 polymer ?
#
loop_
_entity_poly.entity_id
_entity_poly.type
_entity_poly.pdbx_seq_one_letter_code
_entity_poly.pdbx_strand_id
1 'polypeptide(L)'
;MYVSRAATRAAPAVFRAGVRTAARPSRQLPKHFPAIAILIPYRAVSTETSSNQSGNFPPPGFNAQQAKKPLPKDEQPTSQEKPNVSIPNNEATAVPKHEAQHLRTLSELGTEKAERVKQDLIAAKKEEDKKKLTLWQKVKKEVAHYRDGTKLLFTEVRISSKLALKMAAGYELTRREHRQLQRTVQDLGRLVPFSMFVIVPFAELLLPVALKLFPNLLPSTYEGQSSKDAKAKTLRSTRKEVSSFLRQTLQETGLPVSAENAQREEFSEFFRKVRTTGEAPSTEEIVKVCKIFKDDLTLDNLSRPQLVAICRYLNLTSFGTDNLLRYQIRVRMRQIKRDDRAISFEGVNSLSVPELQSACASRGLRTYGVSPARLRDDLQTWLSLRLDSGVPSTLLVLSNAFVYAQGKDSDATSQIDALQAVLSSIPEELYHEIELEVHTAEGAATNKQRLEVLKEQQELIEEENEQNQGNEKQLPKDHENIDEDDKPKETAKAEESNEAEASTGDSATSMGSSERTEQDQRATETEAAEKKDGSKKE
;
A
#
# COMPACT_ATOMS: atom_id res chain seq x y z
N MET A 1 12.99 29.83 -58.34
CA MET A 1 14.34 30.32 -58.69
C MET A 1 15.37 29.45 -58.00
N TYR A 2 16.31 28.86 -58.77
CA TYR A 2 17.67 28.41 -58.40
C TYR A 2 17.85 27.45 -57.18
N VAL A 3 18.65 26.38 -57.19
CA VAL A 3 19.46 25.68 -58.21
C VAL A 3 19.94 24.34 -57.62
N SER A 4 19.83 23.28 -58.42
CA SER A 4 20.83 22.24 -58.77
C SER A 4 21.74 21.49 -57.75
N ARG A 5 21.82 20.17 -58.03
CA ARG A 5 23.00 19.24 -58.13
C ARG A 5 23.59 18.65 -56.82
N ALA A 6 24.10 17.42 -56.77
CA ALA A 6 24.17 16.29 -57.72
C ALA A 6 24.62 15.00 -57.01
N ALA A 7 24.27 13.88 -57.64
CA ALA A 7 24.77 12.51 -57.53
C ALA A 7 26.20 12.28 -57.00
N THR A 8 26.40 11.15 -56.30
CA THR A 8 27.45 10.19 -56.70
C THR A 8 27.09 8.75 -56.31
N ARG A 9 27.10 7.88 -57.31
CA ARG A 9 27.06 6.41 -57.20
C ARG A 9 28.43 5.89 -56.75
N ALA A 10 28.45 4.85 -55.91
CA ALA A 10 29.47 3.80 -55.99
C ALA A 10 29.01 2.55 -55.19
N ALA A 11 28.69 1.48 -55.91
CA ALA A 11 28.75 0.12 -55.36
C ALA A 11 30.22 -0.34 -55.31
N PRO A 12 30.54 -1.39 -54.54
CA PRO A 12 30.64 -2.68 -55.22
C PRO A 12 29.99 -3.82 -54.46
N ALA A 13 29.48 -4.76 -55.26
CA ALA A 13 29.01 -6.06 -54.87
C ALA A 13 30.16 -7.04 -54.61
N VAL A 14 29.77 -8.21 -54.09
CA VAL A 14 30.46 -9.51 -54.09
C VAL A 14 31.31 -9.80 -52.86
N PHE A 15 30.77 -10.59 -51.92
CA PHE A 15 31.21 -11.98 -51.76
C PHE A 15 30.14 -12.85 -51.09
N ARG A 16 29.70 -13.85 -51.88
CA ARG A 16 29.04 -15.06 -51.42
C ARG A 16 29.86 -15.75 -50.33
N ALA A 17 29.25 -16.06 -49.21
CA ALA A 17 29.61 -17.22 -48.41
C ALA A 17 28.35 -17.68 -47.65
N GLY A 18 27.69 -18.71 -48.21
CA GLY A 18 26.63 -19.41 -47.51
C GLY A 18 27.25 -20.19 -46.34
N VAL A 19 26.68 -20.01 -45.16
CA VAL A 19 26.89 -20.93 -44.04
C VAL A 19 25.53 -21.52 -43.69
N ARG A 20 25.44 -22.81 -43.96
CA ARG A 20 24.33 -23.69 -43.69
C ARG A 20 23.96 -23.62 -42.20
N THR A 21 22.68 -23.41 -41.94
CA THR A 21 22.03 -23.62 -40.65
C THR A 21 22.21 -25.08 -40.23
N ALA A 22 23.15 -25.33 -39.32
CA ALA A 22 23.26 -26.61 -38.64
C ALA A 22 22.21 -26.66 -37.53
N ALA A 23 21.17 -27.48 -37.73
CA ALA A 23 20.24 -27.88 -36.70
C ALA A 23 21.02 -28.49 -35.52
N ARG A 24 20.90 -27.90 -34.32
CA ARG A 24 21.43 -28.49 -33.09
C ARG A 24 20.61 -29.75 -32.77
N PRO A 25 21.24 -30.91 -32.53
CA PRO A 25 20.51 -32.07 -32.03
C PRO A 25 20.03 -31.80 -30.61
N SER A 26 18.78 -32.19 -30.32
CA SER A 26 18.19 -32.22 -29.00
C SER A 26 19.05 -33.09 -28.06
N ARG A 27 19.66 -32.45 -27.07
CA ARG A 27 20.37 -33.15 -26.00
C ARG A 27 19.32 -33.81 -25.11
N GLN A 28 19.16 -35.13 -25.23
CA GLN A 28 18.40 -35.91 -24.25
C GLN A 28 19.10 -35.79 -22.89
N LEU A 29 18.39 -35.25 -21.90
CA LEU A 29 18.84 -35.24 -20.51
C LEU A 29 18.86 -36.68 -19.98
N PRO A 30 19.86 -37.06 -19.16
CA PRO A 30 19.92 -38.40 -18.57
C PRO A 30 18.74 -38.62 -17.62
N LYS A 31 18.04 -39.76 -17.76
CA LYS A 31 16.90 -40.18 -16.92
C LYS A 31 17.28 -40.65 -15.50
N HIS A 32 18.54 -40.53 -15.10
CA HIS A 32 19.00 -40.91 -13.77
C HIS A 32 19.93 -39.83 -13.20
N PHE A 33 19.43 -39.10 -12.20
CA PHE A 33 20.27 -38.38 -11.25
C PHE A 33 20.71 -39.37 -10.16
N PRO A 34 22.01 -39.52 -9.84
CA PRO A 34 22.37 -40.13 -8.58
C PRO A 34 21.87 -39.23 -7.46
N ALA A 35 20.94 -39.73 -6.65
CA ALA A 35 20.48 -39.06 -5.44
C ALA A 35 21.68 -38.85 -4.51
N ILE A 36 22.20 -37.63 -4.45
CA ILE A 36 23.16 -37.25 -3.42
C ILE A 36 22.34 -37.05 -2.15
N ALA A 37 22.30 -38.09 -1.31
CA ALA A 37 21.78 -38.00 0.05
C ALA A 37 22.76 -37.14 0.88
N ILE A 38 22.44 -35.86 1.03
CA ILE A 38 23.10 -35.00 2.02
C ILE A 38 22.46 -35.33 3.37
N LEU A 39 23.15 -36.16 4.16
CA LEU A 39 22.82 -36.38 5.57
C LEU A 39 23.00 -35.07 6.33
N ILE A 40 21.88 -34.39 6.60
CA ILE A 40 21.84 -33.27 7.54
C ILE A 40 21.86 -33.89 8.94
N PRO A 41 22.85 -33.61 9.81
CA PRO A 41 22.79 -34.05 11.19
C PRO A 41 21.59 -33.36 11.86
N TYR A 42 20.60 -34.15 12.25
CA TYR A 42 19.57 -33.74 13.20
C TYR A 42 20.28 -33.32 14.50
N ARG A 43 20.49 -32.02 14.70
CA ARG A 43 20.66 -31.50 16.06
C ARG A 43 19.29 -31.55 16.71
N ALA A 44 19.08 -32.57 17.55
CA ALA A 44 18.05 -32.51 18.57
C ALA A 44 18.33 -31.29 19.44
N VAL A 45 17.52 -30.25 19.27
CA VAL A 45 17.40 -29.19 20.27
C VAL A 45 16.55 -29.80 21.37
N SER A 46 17.19 -30.37 22.39
CA SER A 46 16.54 -30.66 23.65
C SER A 46 15.97 -29.35 24.19
N THR A 47 14.66 -29.21 24.13
CA THR A 47 13.96 -28.27 24.99
C THR A 47 13.85 -28.96 26.34
N GLU A 48 14.76 -28.64 27.26
CA GLU A 48 14.54 -28.98 28.66
C GLU A 48 13.31 -28.21 29.13
N THR A 49 12.17 -28.89 29.14
CA THR A 49 11.02 -28.52 29.96
C THR A 49 11.45 -28.73 31.41
N SER A 50 11.82 -27.65 32.10
CA SER A 50 11.97 -27.67 33.55
C SER A 50 10.60 -27.95 34.16
N SER A 51 10.36 -29.22 34.50
CA SER A 51 9.27 -29.64 35.37
C SER A 51 9.57 -29.16 36.78
N ASN A 52 8.65 -28.37 37.35
CA ASN A 52 8.58 -28.05 38.77
C ASN A 52 8.83 -29.31 39.63
N GLN A 53 10.02 -29.39 40.22
CA GLN A 53 10.24 -30.14 41.46
C GLN A 53 10.26 -29.13 42.60
N SER A 54 9.40 -29.36 43.58
CA SER A 54 9.32 -28.67 44.86
C SER A 54 10.64 -28.77 45.62
N GLY A 55 11.52 -27.80 45.42
CA GLY A 55 12.76 -27.61 46.16
C GLY A 55 12.92 -26.14 46.49
N ASN A 56 12.82 -25.79 47.77
CA ASN A 56 12.85 -24.42 48.26
C ASN A 56 14.29 -23.89 48.27
N PHE A 57 14.85 -23.56 47.10
CA PHE A 57 16.17 -22.91 46.97
C PHE A 57 16.05 -21.57 46.26
N PRO A 58 16.72 -20.51 46.74
CA PRO A 58 16.64 -19.19 46.13
C PRO A 58 17.40 -19.15 44.79
N PRO A 59 16.98 -18.26 43.86
CA PRO A 59 17.54 -18.19 42.52
C PRO A 59 19.04 -17.83 42.53
N PRO A 60 19.82 -18.29 41.52
CA PRO A 60 21.25 -18.06 41.45
C PRO A 60 21.55 -16.55 41.43
N GLY A 61 22.35 -16.09 42.40
CA GLY A 61 22.65 -14.67 42.65
C GLY A 61 21.96 -14.07 43.88
N PHE A 62 21.08 -14.79 44.56
CA PHE A 62 20.44 -14.33 45.80
C PHE A 62 21.27 -14.68 47.04
N ASN A 63 21.91 -13.67 47.65
CA ASN A 63 22.61 -13.83 48.93
C ASN A 63 21.64 -13.70 50.11
N ALA A 64 21.15 -14.82 50.65
CA ALA A 64 20.24 -14.86 51.79
C ALA A 64 20.78 -14.16 53.06
N GLN A 65 22.11 -14.02 53.19
CA GLN A 65 22.74 -13.31 54.30
C GLN A 65 22.69 -11.78 54.16
N GLN A 66 22.66 -11.24 52.93
CA GLN A 66 22.48 -9.81 52.68
C GLN A 66 21.05 -9.36 52.95
N ALA A 67 20.06 -10.22 52.67
CA ALA A 67 18.65 -9.97 52.96
C ALA A 67 18.29 -9.99 54.46
N LYS A 68 19.16 -10.54 55.31
CA LYS A 68 18.98 -10.56 56.77
C LYS A 68 19.56 -9.33 57.48
N LYS A 69 20.23 -8.42 56.75
CA LYS A 69 20.66 -7.15 57.34
C LYS A 69 19.45 -6.22 57.47
N PRO A 70 19.10 -5.76 58.68
CA PRO A 70 18.03 -4.78 58.84
C PRO A 70 18.43 -3.46 58.16
N LEU A 71 17.48 -2.82 57.48
CA LEU A 71 17.63 -1.48 56.94
C LEU A 71 17.89 -0.48 58.10
N PRO A 72 18.79 0.51 57.93
CA PRO A 72 18.97 1.56 58.91
C PRO A 72 17.67 2.37 59.06
N LYS A 73 17.27 2.60 60.31
CA LYS A 73 16.13 3.44 60.69
C LYS A 73 16.48 4.91 60.40
N ASP A 74 15.94 5.45 59.32
CA ASP A 74 15.67 6.89 59.25
C ASP A 74 14.25 7.14 59.81
N GLU A 75 14.16 8.19 60.60
CA GLU A 75 13.05 8.57 61.47
C GLU A 75 11.73 8.74 60.71
N GLN A 76 10.67 8.06 61.16
CA GLN A 76 9.29 8.42 60.83
C GLN A 76 8.72 9.35 61.91
N PRO A 77 8.03 10.44 61.55
CA PRO A 77 7.04 11.06 62.42
C PRO A 77 5.72 10.28 62.38
N THR A 78 5.04 10.34 63.51
CA THR A 78 3.89 9.58 64.01
C THR A 78 2.61 9.57 63.15
N SER A 79 1.93 8.43 63.26
CA SER A 79 0.65 7.96 62.69
C SER A 79 -0.60 8.79 63.03
N GLN A 80 -1.58 8.82 62.10
CA GLN A 80 -3.01 8.73 62.42
C GLN A 80 -3.78 7.97 61.31
N GLU A 81 -4.50 6.92 61.71
CA GLU A 81 -5.39 6.07 60.90
C GLU A 81 -6.71 6.76 60.55
N LYS A 82 -7.21 6.58 59.31
CA LYS A 82 -8.65 6.64 58.94
C LYS A 82 -8.98 5.66 57.81
N PRO A 83 -10.22 5.09 57.78
CA PRO A 83 -10.57 3.94 56.94
C PRO A 83 -10.79 4.33 55.47
N ASN A 84 -10.39 3.43 54.57
CA ASN A 84 -10.44 3.61 53.13
C ASN A 84 -11.81 3.15 52.59
N VAL A 85 -12.65 4.09 52.14
CA VAL A 85 -13.85 3.82 51.34
C VAL A 85 -13.61 4.38 49.94
N SER A 86 -13.58 3.51 48.94
CA SER A 86 -13.33 3.84 47.54
C SER A 86 -14.60 4.35 46.82
N ILE A 87 -14.61 5.67 46.62
CA ILE A 87 -15.44 6.55 45.77
C ILE A 87 -15.26 6.46 44.23
N PRO A 88 -16.15 5.94 43.36
CA PRO A 88 -15.98 6.07 41.90
C PRO A 88 -16.14 7.53 41.42
N ASN A 89 -15.22 8.01 40.57
CA ASN A 89 -15.11 9.41 40.14
C ASN A 89 -16.04 9.83 38.98
N ASN A 90 -17.17 9.14 38.72
CA ASN A 90 -17.94 9.41 37.50
C ASN A 90 -19.47 9.55 37.66
N GLU A 91 -19.97 10.00 38.80
CA GLU A 91 -21.36 10.42 38.94
C GLU A 91 -21.48 11.85 39.48
N ALA A 92 -22.43 12.62 38.93
CA ALA A 92 -22.73 13.97 39.34
C ALA A 92 -23.52 13.96 40.67
N THR A 93 -22.89 14.41 41.75
CA THR A 93 -23.57 14.63 43.04
C THR A 93 -24.00 16.09 43.17
N ALA A 94 -25.24 16.32 43.65
CA ALA A 94 -25.93 17.61 43.68
C ALA A 94 -25.47 18.61 44.77
N VAL A 95 -24.20 18.57 45.21
CA VAL A 95 -23.69 19.48 46.26
C VAL A 95 -22.40 20.17 45.78
N PRO A 96 -22.26 21.50 45.94
CA PRO A 96 -21.09 22.23 45.46
C PRO A 96 -19.81 21.78 46.19
N LYS A 97 -18.73 21.56 45.41
CA LYS A 97 -17.41 21.15 45.91
C LYS A 97 -16.85 22.24 46.84
N HIS A 98 -16.50 21.87 48.08
CA HIS A 98 -15.91 22.79 49.05
C HIS A 98 -14.45 23.12 48.69
N GLU A 99 -13.99 24.31 49.06
CA GLU A 99 -12.68 24.92 48.75
C GLU A 99 -11.46 24.01 48.99
N ALA A 100 -11.56 23.10 49.97
CA ALA A 100 -10.53 22.13 50.31
C ALA A 100 -10.34 21.01 49.25
N GLN A 101 -11.38 20.68 48.49
CA GLN A 101 -11.30 19.72 47.38
C GLN A 101 -10.65 20.36 46.14
N HIS A 102 -10.93 21.64 45.89
CA HIS A 102 -10.32 22.40 44.80
C HIS A 102 -8.80 22.57 45.01
N LEU A 103 -8.37 22.86 46.24
CA LEU A 103 -6.95 22.94 46.59
C LEU A 103 -6.22 21.60 46.46
N ARG A 104 -6.89 20.47 46.75
CA ARG A 104 -6.32 19.12 46.55
C ARG A 104 -6.19 18.77 45.07
N THR A 105 -7.20 19.06 44.25
CA THR A 105 -7.12 18.83 42.79
C THR A 105 -6.07 19.72 42.11
N LEU A 106 -5.87 20.96 42.59
CA LEU A 106 -4.80 21.83 42.10
C LEU A 106 -3.42 21.36 42.55
N SER A 107 -3.30 20.83 43.77
CA SER A 107 -2.07 20.21 44.27
C SER A 107 -1.73 18.96 43.47
N GLU A 108 -2.70 18.10 43.15
CA GLU A 108 -2.53 16.89 42.35
C GLU A 108 -2.14 17.20 40.89
N LEU A 109 -2.82 18.16 40.25
CA LEU A 109 -2.43 18.69 38.93
C LEU A 109 -1.04 19.35 38.95
N GLY A 110 -0.68 19.98 40.07
CA GLY A 110 0.65 20.55 40.30
C GLY A 110 1.73 19.46 40.40
N THR A 111 1.43 18.35 41.09
CA THR A 111 2.34 17.21 41.19
C THR A 111 2.51 16.46 39.88
N GLU A 112 1.43 16.26 39.10
CA GLU A 112 1.53 15.64 37.77
C GLU A 112 2.32 16.50 36.78
N LYS A 113 2.12 17.83 36.80
CA LYS A 113 2.93 18.76 36.01
C LYS A 113 4.40 18.75 36.45
N ALA A 114 4.67 18.70 37.75
CA ALA A 114 6.03 18.62 38.28
C ALA A 114 6.71 17.28 37.94
N GLU A 115 5.98 16.17 37.91
CA GLU A 115 6.50 14.86 37.50
C GLU A 115 6.75 14.77 36.00
N ARG A 116 5.87 15.36 35.16
CA ARG A 116 6.11 15.47 33.71
C ARG A 116 7.32 16.35 33.41
N VAL A 117 7.46 17.50 34.07
CA VAL A 117 8.64 18.36 33.94
C VAL A 117 9.91 17.64 34.40
N LYS A 118 9.85 16.84 35.48
CA LYS A 118 10.99 16.00 35.89
C LYS A 118 11.30 14.91 34.88
N GLN A 119 10.31 14.24 34.30
CA GLN A 119 10.53 13.24 33.24
C GLN A 119 11.09 13.86 31.96
N ASP A 120 10.62 15.03 31.57
CA ASP A 120 11.13 15.79 30.41
C ASP A 120 12.56 16.29 30.66
N LEU A 121 12.88 16.72 31.89
CA LEU A 121 14.24 17.09 32.28
C LEU A 121 15.19 15.87 32.39
N ILE A 122 14.68 14.69 32.78
CA ILE A 122 15.47 13.44 32.78
C ILE A 122 15.67 12.92 31.35
N ALA A 123 14.69 13.09 30.47
CA ALA A 123 14.80 12.77 29.04
C ALA A 123 15.75 13.75 28.32
N ALA A 124 15.66 15.04 28.61
CA ALA A 124 16.58 16.07 28.13
C ALA A 124 18.00 15.83 28.65
N LYS A 125 18.16 15.45 29.93
CA LYS A 125 19.47 15.05 30.46
C LYS A 125 20.00 13.76 29.83
N LYS A 126 19.15 12.78 29.50
CA LYS A 126 19.55 11.58 28.73
C LYS A 126 19.90 11.90 27.27
N GLU A 127 19.31 12.94 26.68
CA GLU A 127 19.68 13.47 25.36
C GLU A 127 21.01 14.24 25.42
N GLU A 128 21.27 15.01 26.48
CA GLU A 128 22.55 15.70 26.72
C GLU A 128 23.68 14.74 27.14
N ASP A 129 23.35 13.65 27.85
CA ASP A 129 24.25 12.55 28.22
C ASP A 129 24.53 11.55 27.08
N LYS A 130 23.96 11.78 25.88
CA LYS A 130 24.64 11.40 24.62
C LYS A 130 25.87 12.30 24.49
N LYS A 131 26.81 12.13 25.43
CA LYS A 131 28.09 12.80 25.58
C LYS A 131 28.64 13.05 24.20
N LYS A 132 29.09 14.28 23.95
CA LYS A 132 29.81 14.69 22.74
C LYS A 132 30.94 13.68 22.48
N LEU A 133 30.62 12.60 21.76
CA LEU A 133 31.58 11.57 21.39
C LEU A 133 32.70 12.33 20.68
N THR A 134 33.93 12.09 21.12
CA THR A 134 35.09 12.68 20.44
C THR A 134 35.01 12.34 18.95
N LEU A 135 35.52 13.22 18.07
CA LEU A 135 35.46 13.00 16.62
C LEU A 135 35.95 11.58 16.25
N TRP A 136 36.98 11.10 16.93
CA TRP A 136 37.48 9.73 16.80
C TRP A 136 36.48 8.63 17.23
N GLN A 137 35.76 8.83 18.33
CA GLN A 137 34.71 7.90 18.75
C GLN A 137 33.52 7.88 17.79
N LYS A 138 33.16 9.03 17.20
CA LYS A 138 32.14 9.10 16.14
C LYS A 138 32.57 8.33 14.90
N VAL A 139 33.79 8.58 14.41
CA VAL A 139 34.36 7.87 13.26
C VAL A 139 34.42 6.36 13.52
N LYS A 140 34.92 5.93 14.68
CA LYS A 140 34.97 4.50 15.04
C LYS A 140 33.58 3.86 15.07
N LYS A 141 32.57 4.57 15.56
CA LYS A 141 31.19 4.10 15.61
C LYS A 141 30.58 3.98 14.21
N GLU A 142 30.79 4.98 13.35
CA GLU A 142 30.34 4.95 11.95
C GLU A 142 31.02 3.79 11.19
N VAL A 143 32.35 3.66 11.29
CA VAL A 143 33.07 2.54 10.65
C VAL A 143 32.58 1.18 11.14
N ALA A 144 32.32 1.03 12.45
CA ALA A 144 31.73 -0.19 12.99
C ALA A 144 30.34 -0.46 12.41
N HIS A 145 29.49 0.57 12.33
CA HIS A 145 28.15 0.49 11.75
C HIS A 145 28.19 0.05 10.27
N TYR A 146 29.04 0.66 9.45
CA TYR A 146 29.20 0.25 8.05
C TYR A 146 29.77 -1.17 7.93
N ARG A 147 30.77 -1.54 8.74
CA ARG A 147 31.34 -2.90 8.73
C ARG A 147 30.29 -3.95 9.08
N ASP A 148 29.49 -3.72 10.12
CA ASP A 148 28.45 -4.65 10.54
C ASP A 148 27.29 -4.67 9.54
N GLY A 149 26.95 -3.52 8.95
CA GLY A 149 26.01 -3.43 7.84
C GLY A 149 26.45 -4.23 6.62
N THR A 150 27.72 -4.17 6.22
CA THR A 150 28.26 -4.95 5.09
C THR A 150 28.22 -6.45 5.38
N LYS A 151 28.54 -6.87 6.61
CA LYS A 151 28.40 -8.29 7.01
C LYS A 151 26.95 -8.73 6.92
N LEU A 152 26.02 -7.94 7.45
CA LEU A 152 24.60 -8.24 7.42
C LEU A 152 24.10 -8.37 5.97
N LEU A 153 24.40 -7.40 5.10
CA LEU A 153 24.02 -7.44 3.70
C LEU A 153 24.57 -8.69 2.99
N PHE A 154 25.83 -9.05 3.23
CA PHE A 154 26.42 -10.27 2.67
C PHE A 154 25.66 -11.53 3.11
N THR A 155 25.30 -11.62 4.40
CA THR A 155 24.50 -12.75 4.89
C THR A 155 23.11 -12.79 4.27
N GLU A 156 22.46 -11.63 4.11
CA GLU A 156 21.15 -11.52 3.46
C GLU A 156 21.22 -11.94 2.00
N VAL A 157 22.22 -11.50 1.24
CA VAL A 157 22.45 -11.91 -0.16
C VAL A 157 22.65 -13.42 -0.25
N ARG A 158 23.43 -14.02 0.66
CA ARG A 158 23.65 -15.47 0.70
C ARG A 158 22.37 -16.26 0.98
N ILE A 159 21.54 -15.78 1.91
CA ILE A 159 20.25 -16.42 2.24
C ILE A 159 19.29 -16.27 1.06
N SER A 160 19.13 -15.06 0.55
CA SER A 160 18.22 -14.74 -0.55
C SER A 160 18.60 -15.44 -1.86
N SER A 161 19.89 -15.69 -2.11
CA SER A 161 20.33 -16.53 -3.23
C SER A 161 19.82 -17.98 -3.13
N LYS A 162 19.79 -18.56 -1.92
CA LYS A 162 19.21 -19.89 -1.69
C LYS A 162 17.69 -19.87 -1.85
N LEU A 163 17.02 -18.81 -1.38
CA LEU A 163 15.57 -18.66 -1.54
C LEU A 163 15.18 -18.47 -3.01
N ALA A 164 15.97 -17.71 -3.77
CA ALA A 164 15.80 -17.58 -5.22
C ALA A 164 15.99 -18.92 -5.92
N LEU A 165 16.97 -19.75 -5.51
CA LEU A 165 17.16 -21.10 -6.04
C LEU A 165 15.99 -22.03 -5.68
N LYS A 166 15.48 -21.96 -4.44
CA LYS A 166 14.29 -22.70 -3.99
C LYS A 166 13.06 -22.35 -4.85
N MET A 167 12.85 -21.06 -5.11
CA MET A 167 11.79 -20.56 -5.97
C MET A 167 11.99 -21.00 -7.43
N ALA A 168 13.22 -20.94 -7.96
CA ALA A 168 13.55 -21.40 -9.31
C ALA A 168 13.39 -22.91 -9.49
N ALA A 169 13.52 -23.68 -8.40
CA ALA A 169 13.23 -25.12 -8.38
C ALA A 169 11.73 -25.44 -8.26
N GLY A 170 10.86 -24.43 -8.24
CA GLY A 170 9.40 -24.60 -8.23
C GLY A 170 8.77 -24.75 -6.83
N TYR A 171 9.54 -24.54 -5.76
CA TYR A 171 8.98 -24.55 -4.40
C TYR A 171 8.39 -23.18 -4.06
N GLU A 172 7.22 -23.19 -3.41
CA GLU A 172 6.62 -21.99 -2.86
C GLU A 172 7.47 -21.46 -1.69
N LEU A 173 7.60 -20.14 -1.64
CA LEU A 173 8.24 -19.44 -0.53
C LEU A 173 7.19 -19.09 0.52
N THR A 174 7.52 -19.32 1.78
CA THR A 174 6.72 -18.80 2.89
C THR A 174 6.69 -17.27 2.84
N ARG A 175 5.71 -16.66 3.51
CA ARG A 175 5.58 -15.20 3.56
C ARG A 175 6.87 -14.51 4.00
N ARG A 176 7.54 -15.08 5.01
CA ARG A 176 8.82 -14.58 5.55
C ARG A 176 9.94 -14.69 4.53
N GLU A 177 10.06 -15.82 3.85
CA GLU A 177 11.09 -16.05 2.83
C GLU A 177 10.92 -15.09 1.65
N HIS A 178 9.69 -14.93 1.16
CA HIS A 178 9.38 -14.03 0.06
C HIS A 178 9.74 -12.57 0.42
N ARG A 179 9.37 -12.14 1.63
CA ARG A 179 9.67 -10.80 2.11
C ARG A 179 11.16 -10.55 2.32
N GLN A 180 11.90 -11.56 2.81
CA GLN A 180 13.35 -11.47 2.93
C GLN A 180 14.00 -11.30 1.55
N LEU A 181 13.58 -12.11 0.58
CA LEU A 181 14.05 -12.01 -0.80
C LEU A 181 13.76 -10.63 -1.40
N GLN A 182 12.52 -10.14 -1.29
CA GLN A 182 12.14 -8.81 -1.77
C GLN A 182 12.97 -7.69 -1.13
N ARG A 183 13.20 -7.74 0.18
CA ARG A 183 14.03 -6.75 0.89
C ARG A 183 15.45 -6.75 0.35
N THR A 184 16.07 -7.94 0.22
CA THR A 184 17.43 -8.05 -0.30
C THR A 184 17.55 -7.58 -1.75
N VAL A 185 16.55 -7.88 -2.59
CA VAL A 185 16.50 -7.39 -3.99
C VAL A 185 16.40 -5.87 -4.02
N GLN A 186 15.55 -5.28 -3.18
CA GLN A 186 15.42 -3.82 -3.07
C GLN A 186 16.72 -3.18 -2.58
N ASP A 187 17.35 -3.73 -1.55
CA ASP A 187 18.62 -3.23 -1.02
C ASP A 187 19.77 -3.38 -2.03
N LEU A 188 19.79 -4.44 -2.83
CA LEU A 188 20.74 -4.63 -3.92
C LEU A 188 20.51 -3.61 -5.06
N GLY A 189 19.24 -3.34 -5.40
CA GLY A 189 18.88 -2.30 -6.36
C GLY A 189 19.33 -0.91 -5.92
N ARG A 190 19.19 -0.59 -4.61
CA ARG A 190 19.71 0.65 -4.02
C ARG A 190 21.24 0.69 -3.92
N LEU A 191 21.89 -0.47 -3.81
CA LEU A 191 23.34 -0.58 -3.75
C LEU A 191 24.01 -0.16 -5.07
N VAL A 192 23.38 -0.39 -6.23
CA VAL A 192 23.95 -0.05 -7.53
C VAL A 192 24.31 1.44 -7.65
N PRO A 193 23.39 2.40 -7.49
CA PRO A 193 23.74 3.82 -7.52
C PRO A 193 24.65 4.23 -6.34
N PHE A 194 24.51 3.59 -5.18
CA PHE A 194 25.36 3.84 -4.02
C PHE A 194 26.83 3.42 -4.26
N SER A 195 27.07 2.33 -4.99
CA SER A 195 28.41 1.78 -5.23
C SER A 195 29.32 2.75 -5.99
N MET A 196 28.73 3.65 -6.81
CA MET A 196 29.45 4.71 -7.51
C MET A 196 30.19 5.64 -6.54
N PHE A 197 29.60 5.92 -5.37
CA PHE A 197 30.22 6.77 -4.34
C PHE A 197 31.40 6.09 -3.63
N VAL A 198 31.45 4.76 -3.64
CA VAL A 198 32.55 3.98 -3.06
C VAL A 198 33.69 3.82 -4.06
N ILE A 199 33.37 3.62 -5.34
CA ILE A 199 34.35 3.42 -6.41
C ILE A 199 35.07 4.73 -6.75
N VAL A 200 34.35 5.84 -6.79
CA VAL A 200 34.93 7.15 -7.15
C VAL A 200 35.57 7.79 -5.91
N PRO A 201 36.89 8.04 -5.91
CA PRO A 201 37.56 8.69 -4.79
C PRO A 201 36.98 10.10 -4.57
N PHE A 202 36.83 10.49 -3.30
CA PHE A 202 36.21 11.76 -2.85
C PHE A 202 34.71 11.92 -3.14
N ALA A 203 34.04 10.98 -3.81
CA ALA A 203 32.60 11.04 -3.99
C ALA A 203 31.82 10.93 -2.66
N GLU A 204 32.41 10.34 -1.61
CA GLU A 204 31.85 10.32 -0.25
C GLU A 204 31.50 11.72 0.26
N LEU A 205 32.27 12.75 -0.13
CA LEU A 205 31.99 14.15 0.23
C LEU A 205 30.66 14.66 -0.34
N LEU A 206 30.18 14.04 -1.43
CA LEU A 206 28.89 14.34 -2.04
C LEU A 206 27.73 13.57 -1.39
N LEU A 207 27.97 12.56 -0.55
CA LEU A 207 26.89 11.80 0.09
C LEU A 207 25.90 12.67 0.87
N PRO A 208 26.31 13.70 1.65
CA PRO A 208 25.34 14.57 2.33
C PRO A 208 24.40 15.29 1.36
N VAL A 209 24.90 15.70 0.19
CA VAL A 209 24.10 16.36 -0.86
C VAL A 209 23.21 15.34 -1.56
N ALA A 210 23.76 14.16 -1.90
CA ALA A 210 23.04 13.08 -2.55
C ALA A 210 21.89 12.54 -1.68
N LEU A 211 22.07 12.43 -0.36
CA LEU A 211 21.02 11.99 0.57
C LEU A 211 19.90 13.04 0.72
N LYS A 212 20.22 14.33 0.53
CA LYS A 212 19.22 15.40 0.52
C LYS A 212 18.37 15.37 -0.75
N LEU A 213 18.97 15.00 -1.89
CA LEU A 213 18.29 14.84 -3.18
C LEU A 213 17.54 13.50 -3.30
N PHE A 214 18.13 12.43 -2.76
CA PHE A 214 17.66 11.05 -2.86
C PHE A 214 17.55 10.41 -1.47
N PRO A 215 16.45 10.64 -0.73
CA PRO A 215 16.30 10.20 0.67
C PRO A 215 16.25 8.67 0.88
N ASN A 216 16.09 7.90 -0.21
CA ASN A 216 16.06 6.43 -0.20
C ASN A 216 17.27 5.81 -0.93
N LEU A 217 18.37 6.55 -1.04
CA LEU A 217 19.60 6.08 -1.71
C LEU A 217 20.29 4.93 -0.98
N LEU A 218 20.28 4.94 0.36
CA LEU A 218 20.99 3.93 1.14
C LEU A 218 20.20 2.61 1.20
N PRO A 219 20.89 1.46 1.05
CA PRO A 219 20.37 0.18 1.51
C PRO A 219 19.92 0.26 2.96
N SER A 220 18.85 -0.46 3.31
CA SER A 220 18.24 -0.43 4.64
C SER A 220 19.20 -0.86 5.76
N THR A 221 20.23 -1.63 5.39
CA THR A 221 21.33 -2.13 6.22
C THR A 221 22.31 -1.03 6.66
N TYR A 222 22.45 0.04 5.88
CA TYR A 222 23.33 1.18 6.18
C TYR A 222 22.57 2.38 6.76
N GLU A 223 21.26 2.25 6.96
CA GLU A 223 20.44 3.32 7.53
C GLU A 223 20.44 3.29 9.06
N GLY A 224 20.93 4.38 9.67
CA GLY A 224 20.97 4.53 11.11
C GLY A 224 19.59 4.73 11.76
N GLN A 225 19.49 4.41 13.06
CA GLN A 225 18.22 4.48 13.81
C GLN A 225 17.56 5.87 13.76
N SER A 226 18.34 6.95 13.87
CA SER A 226 17.82 8.32 13.80
C SER A 226 17.15 8.64 12.45
N SER A 227 17.71 8.13 11.33
CA SER A 227 17.10 8.30 10.01
C SER A 227 15.78 7.53 9.91
N LYS A 228 15.75 6.30 10.42
CA LYS A 228 14.52 5.48 10.47
C LYS A 228 13.43 6.16 11.31
N ASP A 229 13.80 6.71 12.46
CA ASP A 229 12.89 7.44 13.35
C ASP A 229 12.40 8.74 12.70
N ALA A 230 13.27 9.47 12.00
CA ALA A 230 12.91 10.66 11.24
C ALA A 230 11.93 10.35 10.10
N LYS A 231 12.19 9.31 9.31
CA LYS A 231 11.25 8.84 8.26
C LYS A 231 9.90 8.44 8.85
N ALA A 232 9.91 7.71 9.96
CA ALA A 232 8.69 7.34 10.65
C ALA A 232 7.92 8.57 11.19
N LYS A 233 8.63 9.59 11.68
CA LYS A 233 8.03 10.86 12.11
C LYS A 233 7.41 11.63 10.94
N THR A 234 8.12 11.74 9.83
CA THR A 234 7.62 12.40 8.61
C THR A 234 6.37 11.69 8.09
N LEU A 235 6.39 10.36 7.98
CA LEU A 235 5.22 9.59 7.55
C LEU A 235 4.02 9.82 8.48
N ARG A 236 4.22 9.92 9.79
CA ARG A 236 3.13 10.23 10.73
C ARG A 236 2.55 11.62 10.51
N SER A 237 3.40 12.63 10.28
CA SER A 237 2.96 13.99 9.94
C SER A 237 2.12 13.97 8.67
N THR A 238 2.66 13.35 7.61
CA THR A 238 1.97 13.22 6.33
C THR A 238 0.63 12.50 6.47
N ARG A 239 0.55 11.41 7.24
CA ARG A 239 -0.73 10.72 7.48
C ARG A 239 -1.72 11.59 8.24
N LYS A 240 -1.27 12.44 9.18
CA LYS A 240 -2.14 13.36 9.91
C LYS A 240 -2.67 14.47 9.01
N GLU A 241 -1.80 15.09 8.22
CA GLU A 241 -2.16 16.13 7.23
C GLU A 241 -3.13 15.61 6.17
N VAL A 242 -2.81 14.43 5.61
CA VAL A 242 -3.67 13.76 4.63
C VAL A 242 -5.01 13.37 5.25
N SER A 243 -5.01 12.87 6.48
CA SER A 243 -6.25 12.52 7.18
C SER A 243 -7.17 13.73 7.34
N SER A 244 -6.65 14.88 7.77
CA SER A 244 -7.45 16.12 7.82
C SER A 244 -7.98 16.53 6.46
N PHE A 245 -7.16 16.41 5.40
CA PHE A 245 -7.56 16.75 4.04
C PHE A 245 -8.65 15.81 3.50
N LEU A 246 -8.50 14.50 3.69
CA LEU A 246 -9.50 13.51 3.27
C LEU A 246 -10.82 13.69 4.02
N ARG A 247 -10.79 14.06 5.31
CA ARG A 247 -12.02 14.36 6.05
C ARG A 247 -12.75 15.55 5.45
N GLN A 248 -12.03 16.64 5.17
CA GLN A 248 -12.63 17.84 4.58
C GLN A 248 -13.19 17.54 3.18
N THR A 249 -12.38 16.92 2.32
CA THR A 249 -12.80 16.63 0.94
C THR A 249 -13.91 15.59 0.85
N LEU A 250 -13.93 14.56 1.70
CA LEU A 250 -15.04 13.59 1.71
C LEU A 250 -16.32 14.18 2.29
N GLN A 251 -16.25 15.16 3.21
CA GLN A 251 -17.42 15.90 3.68
C GLN A 251 -17.98 16.86 2.63
N GLU A 252 -17.12 17.40 1.75
CA GLU A 252 -17.53 18.35 0.71
C GLU A 252 -18.00 17.63 -0.57
N THR A 253 -17.26 16.61 -1.02
CA THR A 253 -17.47 15.94 -2.31
C THR A 253 -18.14 14.57 -2.16
N GLY A 254 -18.12 13.97 -0.96
CA GLY A 254 -18.58 12.60 -0.76
C GLY A 254 -17.63 11.54 -1.31
N LEU A 255 -17.96 10.27 -1.02
CA LEU A 255 -17.47 9.16 -1.83
C LEU A 255 -18.29 9.12 -3.12
N PRO A 256 -17.65 8.88 -4.27
CA PRO A 256 -18.38 8.67 -5.49
C PRO A 256 -19.23 7.40 -5.38
N VAL A 257 -20.55 7.55 -5.46
CA VAL A 257 -21.50 6.45 -5.51
C VAL A 257 -21.93 6.29 -6.95
N SER A 258 -21.82 5.09 -7.51
CA SER A 258 -22.38 4.81 -8.84
C SER A 258 -23.90 4.81 -8.77
N ALA A 259 -24.56 5.23 -9.84
CA ALA A 259 -25.99 5.06 -10.07
C ALA A 259 -26.53 3.68 -9.65
N GLU A 260 -25.83 2.60 -10.02
CA GLU A 260 -26.22 1.22 -9.69
C GLU A 260 -26.19 0.94 -8.18
N ASN A 261 -25.30 1.61 -7.46
CA ASN A 261 -25.12 1.44 -6.03
C ASN A 261 -26.17 2.22 -5.22
N ALA A 262 -26.58 3.39 -5.73
CA ALA A 262 -27.60 4.22 -5.10
C ALA A 262 -29.01 3.61 -5.18
N GLN A 263 -29.29 2.81 -6.21
CA GLN A 263 -30.59 2.12 -6.39
C GLN A 263 -30.80 0.90 -5.47
N ARG A 264 -29.77 0.50 -4.71
CA ARG A 264 -29.91 -0.65 -3.81
C ARG A 264 -30.69 -0.26 -2.57
N GLU A 265 -31.75 -1.02 -2.27
CA GLU A 265 -32.59 -0.80 -1.09
C GLU A 265 -31.76 -0.76 0.21
N GLU A 266 -30.72 -1.61 0.33
CA GLU A 266 -29.88 -1.63 1.52
C GLU A 266 -29.12 -0.31 1.73
N PHE A 267 -28.78 0.38 0.64
CA PHE A 267 -28.11 1.66 0.67
C PHE A 267 -29.06 2.77 1.11
N SER A 268 -30.26 2.85 0.50
CA SER A 268 -31.27 3.84 0.84
C SER A 268 -31.78 3.71 2.27
N GLU A 269 -32.02 2.48 2.74
CA GLU A 269 -32.45 2.22 4.11
C GLU A 269 -31.39 2.66 5.14
N PHE A 270 -30.13 2.38 4.85
CA PHE A 270 -29.02 2.80 5.71
C PHE A 270 -28.94 4.33 5.83
N PHE A 271 -28.98 5.05 4.71
CA PHE A 271 -28.91 6.52 4.72
C PHE A 271 -30.11 7.14 5.45
N ARG A 272 -31.31 6.62 5.21
CA ARG A 272 -32.50 7.03 5.96
C ARG A 272 -32.34 6.80 7.47
N LYS A 273 -31.81 5.64 7.87
CA LYS A 273 -31.59 5.30 9.28
C LYS A 273 -30.59 6.24 9.97
N VAL A 274 -29.42 6.41 9.35
CA VAL A 274 -28.29 7.15 9.90
C VAL A 274 -28.58 8.65 9.99
N ARG A 275 -29.28 9.23 9.00
CA ARG A 275 -29.46 10.69 8.92
C ARG A 275 -30.86 11.19 9.25
N THR A 276 -31.91 10.50 8.79
CA THR A 276 -33.29 10.96 9.05
C THR A 276 -33.73 10.62 10.47
N THR A 277 -33.46 9.39 10.92
CA THR A 277 -33.87 8.91 12.25
C THR A 277 -32.77 9.04 13.32
N GLY A 278 -31.50 9.22 12.92
CA GLY A 278 -30.37 9.31 13.85
C GLY A 278 -30.10 8.01 14.62
N GLU A 279 -30.56 6.87 14.11
CA GLU A 279 -30.35 5.55 14.73
C GLU A 279 -28.93 5.05 14.42
N ALA A 280 -28.27 4.43 15.41
CA ALA A 280 -26.97 3.82 15.19
C ALA A 280 -27.12 2.53 14.37
N PRO A 281 -26.59 2.46 13.14
CA PRO A 281 -26.75 1.30 12.27
C PRO A 281 -26.03 0.09 12.86
N SER A 282 -26.58 -1.10 12.63
CA SER A 282 -25.96 -2.34 13.08
C SER A 282 -24.66 -2.63 12.30
N THR A 283 -23.75 -3.39 12.91
CA THR A 283 -22.50 -3.80 12.25
C THR A 283 -22.74 -4.58 10.95
N GLU A 284 -23.79 -5.40 10.89
CA GLU A 284 -24.14 -6.16 9.70
C GLU A 284 -24.67 -5.27 8.57
N GLU A 285 -25.46 -4.24 8.88
CA GLU A 285 -25.95 -3.27 7.89
C GLU A 285 -24.79 -2.47 7.30
N ILE A 286 -23.86 -1.99 8.14
CA ILE A 286 -22.65 -1.29 7.66
C ILE A 286 -21.87 -2.19 6.69
N VAL A 287 -21.65 -3.45 7.05
CA VAL A 287 -20.93 -4.41 6.20
C VAL A 287 -21.65 -4.65 4.88
N LYS A 288 -22.99 -4.80 4.90
CA LYS A 288 -23.79 -4.96 3.66
C LYS A 288 -23.62 -3.77 2.73
N VAL A 289 -23.71 -2.56 3.26
CA VAL A 289 -23.51 -1.32 2.48
C VAL A 289 -22.08 -1.23 1.95
N CYS A 290 -21.08 -1.56 2.76
CA CYS A 290 -19.68 -1.54 2.31
C CYS A 290 -19.39 -2.47 1.13
N LYS A 291 -20.09 -3.62 1.02
CA LYS A 291 -19.95 -4.56 -0.11
C LYS A 291 -20.45 -4.02 -1.44
N ILE A 292 -21.27 -2.97 -1.41
CA ILE A 292 -21.80 -2.33 -2.61
C ILE A 292 -20.68 -1.57 -3.33
N PHE A 293 -19.75 -1.00 -2.58
CA PHE A 293 -18.56 -0.35 -3.13
C PHE A 293 -17.58 -1.41 -3.61
N LYS A 294 -17.02 -1.26 -4.82
CA LYS A 294 -15.97 -2.14 -5.37
C LYS A 294 -14.63 -1.43 -5.35
N ASP A 295 -13.51 -2.16 -5.22
CA ASP A 295 -12.19 -1.52 -5.13
C ASP A 295 -11.90 -0.71 -6.40
N ASP A 296 -12.18 -1.25 -7.60
CA ASP A 296 -11.88 -0.53 -8.85
C ASP A 296 -12.82 0.66 -9.08
N LEU A 297 -14.12 0.45 -8.90
CA LEU A 297 -15.12 1.51 -9.06
C LEU A 297 -14.88 2.68 -8.09
N THR A 298 -14.46 2.40 -6.85
CA THR A 298 -14.11 3.46 -5.91
C THR A 298 -12.87 4.22 -6.35
N LEU A 299 -11.85 3.57 -6.91
CA LEU A 299 -10.62 4.25 -7.35
C LEU A 299 -10.80 5.08 -8.62
N ASP A 300 -11.64 4.62 -9.54
CA ASP A 300 -11.85 5.29 -10.82
C ASP A 300 -12.54 6.64 -10.63
N ASN A 301 -13.50 6.69 -9.71
CA ASN A 301 -14.27 7.90 -9.46
C ASN A 301 -13.65 8.86 -8.42
N LEU A 302 -12.49 8.53 -7.84
CA LEU A 302 -11.80 9.46 -6.95
C LEU A 302 -11.12 10.59 -7.73
N SER A 303 -11.25 11.81 -7.23
CA SER A 303 -10.56 12.97 -7.77
C SER A 303 -9.04 12.85 -7.61
N ARG A 304 -8.28 13.51 -8.49
CA ARG A 304 -6.81 13.55 -8.41
C ARG A 304 -6.27 13.94 -7.03
N PRO A 305 -6.77 14.99 -6.33
CA PRO A 305 -6.30 15.32 -5.00
C PRO A 305 -6.51 14.20 -3.99
N GLN A 306 -7.63 13.46 -4.07
CA GLN A 306 -7.90 12.29 -3.23
C GLN A 306 -6.95 11.12 -3.55
N LEU A 307 -6.68 10.86 -4.84
CA LEU A 307 -5.70 9.84 -5.25
C LEU A 307 -4.29 10.15 -4.72
N VAL A 308 -3.84 11.41 -4.87
CA VAL A 308 -2.56 11.89 -4.32
C VAL A 308 -2.51 11.73 -2.81
N ALA A 309 -3.60 12.07 -2.11
CA ALA A 309 -3.74 11.92 -0.68
C ALA A 309 -3.57 10.44 -0.25
N ILE A 310 -4.32 9.52 -0.86
CA ILE A 310 -4.24 8.08 -0.56
C ILE A 310 -2.83 7.54 -0.81
N CYS A 311 -2.19 7.90 -1.93
CA CYS A 311 -0.81 7.53 -2.22
C CYS A 311 0.14 7.99 -1.10
N ARG A 312 0.06 9.26 -0.69
CA ARG A 312 0.91 9.79 0.41
C ARG A 312 0.63 9.10 1.75
N TYR A 313 -0.63 8.80 2.05
CA TYR A 313 -1.03 8.08 3.26
C TYR A 313 -0.44 6.67 3.34
N LEU A 314 -0.48 5.94 2.22
CA LEU A 314 0.06 4.59 2.07
C LEU A 314 1.58 4.54 1.88
N ASN A 315 2.26 5.69 1.92
CA ASN A 315 3.70 5.84 1.68
C ASN A 315 4.11 5.38 0.26
N LEU A 316 3.29 5.70 -0.73
CA LEU A 316 3.54 5.51 -2.17
C LEU A 316 3.99 6.82 -2.82
N THR A 317 4.54 6.72 -4.02
CA THR A 317 4.98 7.88 -4.82
C THR A 317 3.80 8.61 -5.45
N SER A 318 3.49 9.81 -4.98
CA SER A 318 2.33 10.57 -5.47
C SER A 318 2.63 11.47 -6.69
N PHE A 319 3.46 11.02 -7.62
CA PHE A 319 3.82 11.75 -8.84
C PHE A 319 3.33 10.99 -10.08
N GLY A 320 2.88 11.73 -11.09
CA GLY A 320 2.42 11.20 -12.37
C GLY A 320 0.98 11.62 -12.73
N THR A 321 0.47 10.98 -13.78
CA THR A 321 -0.92 11.07 -14.23
C THR A 321 -1.86 10.29 -13.31
N ASP A 322 -3.15 10.54 -13.42
CA ASP A 322 -4.16 9.96 -12.53
C ASP A 322 -4.24 8.44 -12.71
N ASN A 323 -4.09 7.97 -13.96
CA ASN A 323 -3.99 6.56 -14.30
C ASN A 323 -2.78 5.87 -13.63
N LEU A 324 -1.64 6.56 -13.53
CA LEU A 324 -0.48 6.03 -12.82
C LEU A 324 -0.72 5.96 -11.31
N LEU A 325 -1.38 6.96 -10.72
CA LEU A 325 -1.74 6.95 -9.30
C LEU A 325 -2.71 5.82 -8.97
N ARG A 326 -3.76 5.65 -9.78
CA ARG A 326 -4.71 4.53 -9.66
C ARG A 326 -3.97 3.19 -9.75
N TYR A 327 -3.15 3.00 -10.78
CA TYR A 327 -2.34 1.79 -10.95
C TYR A 327 -1.49 1.48 -9.70
N GLN A 328 -0.79 2.46 -9.15
CA GLN A 328 0.02 2.26 -7.94
C GLN A 328 -0.84 1.81 -6.75
N ILE A 329 -2.03 2.39 -6.58
CA ILE A 329 -2.97 1.97 -5.54
C ILE A 329 -3.48 0.56 -5.82
N ARG A 330 -3.82 0.21 -7.08
CA ARG A 330 -4.28 -1.14 -7.47
C ARG A 330 -3.25 -2.20 -7.13
N VAL A 331 -2.01 -1.98 -7.56
CA VAL A 331 -0.86 -2.85 -7.25
C VAL A 331 -0.71 -3.00 -5.74
N ARG A 332 -0.85 -1.89 -5.00
CA ARG A 332 -0.73 -1.92 -3.54
C ARG A 332 -1.85 -2.70 -2.87
N MET A 333 -3.09 -2.56 -3.34
CA MET A 333 -4.23 -3.32 -2.84
C MET A 333 -4.02 -4.81 -3.10
N ARG A 334 -3.66 -5.22 -4.33
CA ARG A 334 -3.32 -6.62 -4.66
C ARG A 334 -2.21 -7.18 -3.75
N GLN A 335 -1.17 -6.39 -3.45
CA GLN A 335 -0.14 -6.80 -2.49
C GLN A 335 -0.70 -7.03 -1.09
N ILE A 336 -1.58 -6.14 -0.59
CA ILE A 336 -2.25 -6.32 0.71
C ILE A 336 -3.14 -7.56 0.68
N LYS A 337 -3.91 -7.76 -0.41
CA LYS A 337 -4.80 -8.90 -0.59
C LYS A 337 -4.06 -10.24 -0.46
N ARG A 338 -2.92 -10.37 -1.14
CA ARG A 338 -2.04 -11.55 -1.04
C ARG A 338 -1.44 -11.70 0.37
N ASP A 339 -0.98 -10.61 0.96
CA ASP A 339 -0.39 -10.60 2.30
C ASP A 339 -1.42 -11.01 3.38
N ASP A 340 -2.67 -10.56 3.27
CA ASP A 340 -3.76 -10.93 4.17
C ASP A 340 -4.08 -12.41 4.13
N ARG A 341 -4.17 -13.02 2.93
CA ARG A 341 -4.36 -14.46 2.79
C ARG A 341 -3.21 -15.23 3.45
N ALA A 342 -1.97 -14.83 3.18
CA ALA A 342 -0.80 -15.45 3.79
C ALA A 342 -0.77 -15.32 5.33
N ILE A 343 -1.12 -14.15 5.87
CA ILE A 343 -1.21 -13.95 7.33
C ILE A 343 -2.35 -14.76 7.94
N SER A 344 -3.50 -14.85 7.27
CA SER A 344 -4.63 -15.64 7.78
C SER A 344 -4.28 -17.13 7.89
N PHE A 345 -3.49 -17.64 6.94
CA PHE A 345 -3.02 -19.03 6.94
C PHE A 345 -1.97 -19.30 8.03
N GLU A 346 -0.99 -18.39 8.21
CA GLU A 346 0.05 -18.54 9.25
C GLU A 346 -0.44 -18.16 10.66
N GLY A 347 -1.51 -17.37 10.74
CA GLY A 347 -2.08 -16.79 11.95
C GLY A 347 -1.38 -15.51 12.44
N VAL A 348 -2.15 -14.53 12.92
CA VAL A 348 -1.63 -13.22 13.41
C VAL A 348 -0.64 -13.36 14.57
N ASN A 349 -0.83 -14.37 15.43
CA ASN A 349 0.04 -14.63 16.57
C ASN A 349 1.44 -15.11 16.19
N SER A 350 1.61 -15.64 14.97
CA SER A 350 2.92 -16.07 14.48
C SER A 350 3.85 -14.89 14.18
N LEU A 351 3.30 -13.68 13.96
CA LEU A 351 4.09 -12.51 13.56
C LEU A 351 4.94 -11.96 14.71
N SER A 352 6.18 -11.63 14.38
CA SER A 352 7.05 -10.85 15.27
C SER A 352 6.59 -9.40 15.37
N VAL A 353 6.96 -8.68 16.43
CA VAL A 353 6.61 -7.26 16.63
C VAL A 353 6.94 -6.36 15.43
N PRO A 354 8.15 -6.42 14.81
CA PRO A 354 8.44 -5.60 13.64
C PRO A 354 7.63 -6.02 12.40
N GLU A 355 7.34 -7.31 12.22
CA GLU A 355 6.47 -7.78 11.13
C GLU A 355 5.04 -7.30 11.29
N LEU A 356 4.53 -7.35 12.52
CA LEU A 356 3.20 -6.86 12.90
C LEU A 356 3.09 -5.35 12.66
N GLN A 357 4.03 -4.57 13.17
CA GLN A 357 4.08 -3.13 12.91
C GLN A 357 4.12 -2.83 11.43
N SER A 358 4.91 -3.56 10.64
CA SER A 358 4.96 -3.31 9.21
C SER A 358 3.69 -3.76 8.48
N ALA A 359 3.07 -4.87 8.87
CA ALA A 359 1.79 -5.33 8.33
C ALA A 359 0.69 -4.30 8.60
N CYS A 360 0.56 -3.82 9.84
CA CYS A 360 -0.37 -2.78 10.23
C CYS A 360 -0.09 -1.46 9.47
N ALA A 361 1.16 -1.01 9.44
CA ALA A 361 1.54 0.21 8.71
C ALA A 361 1.18 0.13 7.22
N SER A 362 1.33 -1.05 6.62
CA SER A 362 1.03 -1.28 5.22
C SER A 362 -0.48 -1.17 4.91
N ARG A 363 -1.35 -1.35 5.90
CA ARG A 363 -2.82 -1.24 5.79
C ARG A 363 -3.34 0.15 6.21
N GLY A 364 -2.43 1.08 6.50
CA GLY A 364 -2.77 2.42 7.00
C GLY A 364 -2.94 2.50 8.51
N LEU A 365 -2.96 1.37 9.24
CA LEU A 365 -3.17 1.35 10.68
C LEU A 365 -2.08 2.12 11.44
N ARG A 366 -2.47 2.68 12.59
CA ARG A 366 -1.56 3.40 13.49
C ARG A 366 -0.68 2.41 14.23
N THR A 367 0.63 2.59 14.12
CA THR A 367 1.62 1.65 14.70
C THR A 367 2.43 2.22 15.85
N TYR A 368 2.50 3.55 15.95
CA TYR A 368 3.33 4.20 16.96
C TYR A 368 2.54 4.55 18.21
N GLY A 369 3.11 4.18 19.37
CA GLY A 369 2.47 4.37 20.67
C GLY A 369 1.31 3.41 20.94
N VAL A 370 1.19 2.34 20.14
CA VAL A 370 0.20 1.27 20.29
C VAL A 370 0.91 0.01 20.80
N SER A 371 0.27 -0.71 21.73
CA SER A 371 0.85 -1.93 22.29
C SER A 371 0.87 -3.06 21.24
N PRO A 372 1.83 -4.01 21.31
CA PRO A 372 1.85 -5.14 20.38
C PRO A 372 0.59 -6.02 20.46
N ALA A 373 -0.09 -6.08 21.60
CA ALA A 373 -1.36 -6.79 21.74
C ALA A 373 -2.46 -6.10 20.91
N ARG A 374 -2.62 -4.79 21.09
CA ARG A 374 -3.61 -4.01 20.34
C ARG A 374 -3.37 -4.06 18.83
N LEU A 375 -2.11 -4.04 18.39
CA LEU A 375 -1.79 -4.20 16.96
C LEU A 375 -2.23 -5.56 16.40
N ARG A 376 -2.22 -6.63 17.20
CA ARG A 376 -2.76 -7.93 16.78
C ARG A 376 -4.27 -7.87 16.67
N ASP A 377 -4.94 -7.26 17.63
CA ASP A 377 -6.40 -7.10 17.61
C ASP A 377 -6.85 -6.26 16.39
N ASP A 378 -6.16 -5.16 16.11
CA ASP A 378 -6.43 -4.30 14.96
C ASP A 378 -6.19 -5.04 13.63
N LEU A 379 -5.13 -5.86 13.55
CA LEU A 379 -4.85 -6.67 12.37
C LEU A 379 -5.84 -7.83 12.21
N GLN A 380 -6.26 -8.46 13.31
CA GLN A 380 -7.27 -9.50 13.31
C GLN A 380 -8.62 -8.95 12.82
N THR A 381 -9.01 -7.78 13.32
CA THR A 381 -10.23 -7.07 12.89
C THR A 381 -10.16 -6.75 11.39
N TRP A 382 -9.01 -6.28 10.90
CA TRP A 382 -8.81 -6.02 9.47
C TRP A 382 -9.04 -7.28 8.64
N LEU A 383 -8.43 -8.39 9.06
CA LEU A 383 -8.55 -9.68 8.37
C LEU A 383 -9.99 -10.18 8.37
N SER A 384 -10.71 -10.09 9.50
CA SER A 384 -12.12 -10.52 9.55
C SER A 384 -13.00 -9.67 8.65
N LEU A 385 -12.80 -8.35 8.62
CA LEU A 385 -13.59 -7.48 7.75
C LEU A 385 -13.34 -7.77 6.26
N ARG A 386 -12.09 -8.05 5.90
CA ARG A 386 -11.73 -8.25 4.51
C ARG A 386 -11.99 -9.68 4.01
N LEU A 387 -11.61 -10.69 4.78
CA LEU A 387 -11.67 -12.10 4.38
C LEU A 387 -13.04 -12.73 4.68
N ASP A 388 -13.62 -12.45 5.84
CA ASP A 388 -14.89 -13.07 6.25
C ASP A 388 -16.08 -12.22 5.76
N SER A 389 -16.00 -10.91 6.00
CA SER A 389 -17.04 -9.97 5.65
C SER A 389 -16.91 -9.40 4.22
N GLY A 390 -15.84 -9.69 3.48
CA GLY A 390 -15.69 -9.26 2.08
C GLY A 390 -15.69 -7.75 1.86
N VAL A 391 -15.28 -6.96 2.85
CA VAL A 391 -15.21 -5.50 2.73
C VAL A 391 -14.05 -5.10 1.80
N PRO A 392 -14.25 -4.19 0.83
CA PRO A 392 -13.21 -3.72 -0.09
C PRO A 392 -11.99 -3.13 0.63
N SER A 393 -10.81 -3.40 0.10
CA SER A 393 -9.54 -2.99 0.73
C SER A 393 -9.32 -1.49 0.60
N THR A 394 -9.77 -0.86 -0.49
CA THR A 394 -9.68 0.59 -0.71
C THR A 394 -10.50 1.34 0.33
N LEU A 395 -11.73 0.88 0.60
CA LEU A 395 -12.63 1.47 1.58
C LEU A 395 -12.11 1.32 3.00
N LEU A 396 -11.52 0.17 3.35
CA LEU A 396 -10.85 -0.02 4.64
C LEU A 396 -9.65 0.91 4.82
N VAL A 397 -8.86 1.16 3.76
CA VAL A 397 -7.77 2.16 3.83
C VAL A 397 -8.32 3.57 4.00
N LEU A 398 -9.38 3.93 3.26
CA LEU A 398 -10.01 5.24 3.33
C LEU A 398 -10.57 5.52 4.73
N SER A 399 -11.28 4.56 5.33
CA SER A 399 -11.79 4.68 6.71
C SER A 399 -10.67 4.85 7.75
N ASN A 400 -9.59 4.06 7.63
CA ASN A 400 -8.41 4.25 8.46
C ASN A 400 -7.78 5.64 8.27
N ALA A 401 -7.75 6.14 7.04
CA ALA A 401 -7.21 7.46 6.73
C ALA A 401 -8.10 8.58 7.30
N PHE A 402 -9.42 8.42 7.23
CA PHE A 402 -10.39 9.37 7.77
C PHE A 402 -10.24 9.53 9.29
N VAL A 403 -10.07 8.44 10.04
CA VAL A 403 -10.00 8.47 11.52
C VAL A 403 -8.59 8.78 12.06
N TYR A 404 -7.54 8.66 11.24
CA TYR A 404 -6.15 8.76 11.69
C TYR A 404 -5.80 10.04 12.48
N ALA A 405 -6.35 11.20 12.11
CA ALA A 405 -6.06 12.48 12.76
C ALA A 405 -6.73 12.66 14.13
N GLN A 406 -7.73 11.85 14.51
CA GLN A 406 -8.53 12.04 15.73
C GLN A 406 -7.82 11.74 17.06
N GLY A 407 -6.52 11.41 17.05
CA GLY A 407 -5.73 11.41 18.28
C GLY A 407 -5.87 10.15 19.13
N LYS A 408 -5.47 10.22 20.40
CA LYS A 408 -5.15 9.07 21.28
C LYS A 408 -6.30 8.68 22.23
N ASP A 409 -7.41 9.40 22.20
CA ASP A 409 -8.52 9.26 23.15
C ASP A 409 -9.67 8.40 22.62
N SER A 410 -9.54 7.86 21.41
CA SER A 410 -10.46 6.86 20.85
C SER A 410 -9.94 5.46 21.16
N ASP A 411 -10.02 5.02 22.42
CA ASP A 411 -9.74 3.62 22.78
C ASP A 411 -10.65 2.63 22.02
N ALA A 412 -11.67 3.09 21.29
CA ALA A 412 -12.72 2.26 20.71
C ALA A 412 -13.32 2.75 19.37
N THR A 413 -12.58 3.41 18.47
CA THR A 413 -13.07 3.42 17.07
C THR A 413 -12.82 2.03 16.49
N SER A 414 -13.80 1.14 16.68
CA SER A 414 -13.88 -0.11 15.93
C SER A 414 -13.71 0.23 14.44
N GLN A 415 -13.01 -0.58 13.67
CA GLN A 415 -12.89 -0.34 12.22
C GLN A 415 -14.26 -0.15 11.55
N ILE A 416 -15.31 -0.72 12.14
CA ILE A 416 -16.71 -0.51 11.80
C ILE A 416 -17.17 0.94 11.99
N ASP A 417 -16.81 1.58 13.11
CA ASP A 417 -17.11 2.99 13.39
C ASP A 417 -16.36 3.91 12.40
N ALA A 418 -15.13 3.56 12.03
CA ALA A 418 -14.40 4.26 10.97
C ALA A 418 -15.11 4.15 9.60
N LEU A 419 -15.65 2.97 9.27
CA LEU A 419 -16.45 2.76 8.07
C LEU A 419 -17.77 3.55 8.12
N GLN A 420 -18.47 3.51 9.25
CA GLN A 420 -19.67 4.32 9.48
C GLN A 420 -19.39 5.80 9.31
N ALA A 421 -18.29 6.31 9.87
CA ALA A 421 -17.91 7.71 9.76
C ALA A 421 -17.71 8.13 8.30
N VAL A 422 -17.04 7.30 7.49
CA VAL A 422 -16.86 7.56 6.06
C VAL A 422 -18.20 7.53 5.31
N LEU A 423 -19.04 6.51 5.53
CA LEU A 423 -20.35 6.42 4.87
C LEU A 423 -21.25 7.61 5.26
N SER A 424 -21.23 8.01 6.54
CA SER A 424 -21.97 9.16 7.05
C SER A 424 -21.44 10.51 6.59
N SER A 425 -20.30 10.56 5.88
CA SER A 425 -19.72 11.82 5.37
C SER A 425 -20.18 12.18 3.95
N ILE A 426 -20.85 11.27 3.23
CA ILE A 426 -21.30 11.46 1.85
C ILE A 426 -22.46 12.48 1.80
N PRO A 427 -22.34 13.70 1.23
CA PRO A 427 -23.40 14.74 1.28
C PRO A 427 -24.80 14.24 0.88
N GLU A 428 -25.86 14.75 1.52
CA GLU A 428 -27.25 14.37 1.17
C GLU A 428 -27.63 14.86 -0.22
N GLU A 429 -27.08 16.00 -0.62
CA GLU A 429 -27.26 16.60 -1.93
C GLU A 429 -26.82 15.63 -3.02
N LEU A 430 -25.67 14.97 -2.82
CA LEU A 430 -25.14 13.98 -3.76
C LEU A 430 -26.02 12.73 -3.83
N TYR A 431 -26.61 12.28 -2.71
CA TYR A 431 -27.53 11.14 -2.71
C TYR A 431 -28.79 11.44 -3.52
N HIS A 432 -29.43 12.59 -3.27
CA HIS A 432 -30.64 12.98 -3.98
C HIS A 432 -30.36 13.30 -5.44
N GLU A 433 -29.20 13.90 -5.76
CA GLU A 433 -28.76 14.15 -7.14
C GLU A 433 -28.62 12.83 -7.90
N ILE A 434 -27.96 11.83 -7.32
CA ILE A 434 -27.80 10.52 -7.96
C ILE A 434 -29.16 9.80 -8.10
N GLU A 435 -30.03 9.84 -7.08
CA GLU A 435 -31.37 9.25 -7.16
C GLU A 435 -32.21 9.91 -8.27
N LEU A 436 -32.13 11.24 -8.39
CA LEU A 436 -32.80 12.01 -9.44
C LEU A 436 -32.22 11.74 -10.83
N GLU A 437 -30.90 11.65 -10.97
CA GLU A 437 -30.24 11.29 -12.25
C GLU A 437 -30.64 9.90 -12.72
N VAL A 438 -30.71 8.94 -11.80
CA VAL A 438 -31.10 7.56 -12.14
C VAL A 438 -32.57 7.48 -12.53
N HIS A 439 -33.48 8.10 -11.78
CA HIS A 439 -34.90 8.14 -12.17
C HIS A 439 -35.13 8.93 -13.46
N THR A 440 -34.29 9.92 -13.76
CA THR A 440 -34.32 10.63 -15.05
C THR A 440 -33.81 9.74 -16.19
N ALA A 441 -32.77 8.95 -15.95
CA ALA A 441 -32.21 7.98 -16.90
C ALA A 441 -33.17 6.81 -17.21
N GLU A 442 -33.95 6.36 -16.21
CA GLU A 442 -34.86 5.22 -16.31
C GLU A 442 -36.20 5.52 -17.03
N GLY A 443 -36.56 6.78 -17.26
CA GLY A 443 -37.85 7.05 -17.91
C GLY A 443 -38.19 8.45 -18.41
N ALA A 444 -37.35 9.47 -18.22
CA ALA A 444 -37.71 10.85 -18.57
C ALA A 444 -36.62 11.67 -19.29
N ALA A 445 -35.47 11.09 -19.65
CA ALA A 445 -34.44 11.83 -20.36
C ALA A 445 -34.89 12.18 -21.79
N THR A 446 -35.13 13.47 -22.03
CA THR A 446 -35.31 13.99 -23.39
C THR A 446 -34.04 13.74 -24.22
N ASN A 447 -34.15 13.48 -25.52
CA ASN A 447 -32.98 13.21 -26.38
C ASN A 447 -31.93 14.33 -26.37
N LYS A 448 -32.29 15.54 -25.94
CA LYS A 448 -31.36 16.66 -25.75
C LYS A 448 -30.42 16.46 -24.57
N GLN A 449 -30.94 16.01 -23.43
CA GLN A 449 -30.12 15.74 -22.23
C GLN A 449 -29.21 14.53 -22.45
N ARG A 450 -29.67 13.49 -23.17
CA ARG A 450 -28.80 12.38 -23.58
C ARG A 450 -27.63 12.84 -24.46
N LEU A 451 -27.88 13.81 -25.34
CA LEU A 451 -26.85 14.35 -26.24
C LEU A 451 -25.83 15.22 -25.50
N GLU A 452 -26.25 15.90 -24.44
CA GLU A 452 -25.38 16.70 -23.57
C GLU A 452 -24.47 15.80 -22.71
N VAL A 453 -25.02 14.77 -22.07
CA VAL A 453 -24.23 13.76 -21.35
C VAL A 453 -23.23 13.06 -22.29
N LEU A 454 -23.63 12.72 -23.53
CA LEU A 454 -22.70 12.14 -24.50
C LEU A 454 -21.59 13.11 -24.92
N LYS A 455 -21.86 14.41 -25.00
CA LYS A 455 -20.84 15.43 -25.29
C LYS A 455 -19.89 15.62 -24.11
N GLU A 456 -20.41 15.67 -22.90
CA GLU A 456 -19.61 15.77 -21.68
C GLU A 456 -18.73 14.54 -21.50
N GLN A 457 -19.24 13.33 -21.77
CA GLN A 457 -18.41 12.13 -21.81
C GLN A 457 -17.37 12.17 -22.93
N GLN A 458 -17.71 12.70 -24.11
CA GLN A 458 -16.74 12.85 -25.19
C GLN A 458 -15.63 13.86 -24.83
N GLU A 459 -15.97 14.95 -24.13
CA GLU A 459 -15.03 15.95 -23.63
C GLU A 459 -14.13 15.38 -22.53
N LEU A 460 -14.67 14.60 -21.59
CA LEU A 460 -13.89 13.87 -20.59
C LEU A 460 -12.94 12.84 -21.24
N ILE A 461 -13.39 12.14 -22.28
CA ILE A 461 -12.55 11.22 -23.07
C ILE A 461 -11.46 11.98 -23.83
N GLU A 462 -11.77 13.15 -24.40
CA GLU A 462 -10.82 13.98 -25.12
C GLU A 462 -9.77 14.56 -24.16
N GLU A 463 -10.19 15.05 -22.99
CA GLU A 463 -9.29 15.51 -21.92
C GLU A 463 -8.42 14.37 -21.37
N GLU A 464 -8.97 13.16 -21.18
CA GLU A 464 -8.18 11.98 -20.80
C GLU A 464 -7.19 11.58 -21.90
N ASN A 465 -7.62 11.61 -23.16
CA ASN A 465 -6.76 11.32 -24.31
C ASN A 465 -5.64 12.36 -24.46
N GLU A 466 -5.91 13.65 -24.24
CA GLU A 466 -4.90 14.70 -24.23
C GLU A 466 -3.89 14.50 -23.10
N GLN A 467 -4.34 14.07 -21.91
CA GLN A 467 -3.46 13.68 -20.80
C GLN A 467 -2.63 12.42 -21.11
N ASN A 468 -3.20 11.45 -21.84
CA ASN A 468 -2.53 10.21 -22.24
C ASN A 468 -1.55 10.39 -23.41
N GLN A 469 -1.86 11.22 -24.40
CA GLN A 469 -1.05 11.44 -25.62
C GLN A 469 0.37 11.97 -25.31
N GLY A 470 0.55 12.68 -24.18
CA GLY A 470 1.87 13.09 -23.70
C GLY A 470 2.71 11.99 -23.03
N ASN A 471 2.10 10.89 -22.56
CA ASN A 471 2.73 9.91 -21.67
C ASN A 471 2.58 8.42 -22.07
N GLU A 472 1.80 8.09 -23.12
CA GLU A 472 1.47 6.71 -23.52
C GLU A 472 2.67 5.76 -23.72
N LYS A 473 3.85 6.29 -24.07
CA LYS A 473 5.05 5.45 -24.24
C LYS A 473 5.67 4.96 -22.92
N GLN A 474 5.19 5.39 -21.75
CA GLN A 474 5.78 5.07 -20.45
C GLN A 474 4.79 4.53 -19.39
N LEU A 475 3.48 4.49 -19.65
CA LEU A 475 2.54 3.92 -18.67
C LEU A 475 2.50 2.39 -18.73
N PRO A 476 2.58 1.70 -17.58
CA PRO A 476 2.25 0.27 -17.50
C PRO A 476 0.80 0.04 -17.92
N LYS A 477 0.55 -0.90 -18.83
CA LYS A 477 -0.81 -1.32 -19.15
C LYS A 477 -1.39 -2.11 -17.96
N ASP A 478 -2.49 -1.64 -17.40
CA ASP A 478 -3.16 -2.27 -16.24
C ASP A 478 -4.35 -3.08 -16.72
N HIS A 479 -4.15 -4.39 -16.86
CA HIS A 479 -5.19 -5.35 -17.28
C HIS A 479 -5.79 -6.11 -16.11
N GLU A 480 -5.28 -5.91 -14.89
CA GLU A 480 -5.62 -6.71 -13.72
C GLU A 480 -6.62 -5.99 -12.82
N ASN A 481 -7.87 -6.42 -12.89
CA ASN A 481 -8.95 -6.00 -12.00
C ASN A 481 -8.65 -6.44 -10.55
N ILE A 482 -8.77 -5.52 -9.58
CA ILE A 482 -8.49 -5.78 -8.16
C ILE A 482 -9.55 -6.72 -7.55
N ASP A 483 -10.76 -6.68 -8.07
CA ASP A 483 -11.95 -7.39 -7.59
C ASP A 483 -12.08 -8.81 -8.19
N GLU A 484 -11.37 -9.15 -9.26
CA GLU A 484 -11.44 -10.47 -9.94
C GLU A 484 -10.72 -11.63 -9.23
N ASP A 485 -10.11 -11.41 -8.07
CA ASP A 485 -9.35 -12.43 -7.33
C ASP A 485 -10.23 -13.50 -6.63
N ASP A 486 -11.53 -13.58 -6.94
CA ASP A 486 -12.54 -14.44 -6.26
C ASP A 486 -13.03 -15.66 -7.05
N LYS A 487 -12.48 -15.97 -8.23
CA LYS A 487 -12.69 -17.28 -8.88
C LYS A 487 -11.39 -17.89 -9.40
N PRO A 488 -11.16 -19.21 -9.24
CA PRO A 488 -10.04 -19.88 -9.88
C PRO A 488 -10.15 -19.73 -11.40
N LYS A 489 -9.14 -19.10 -12.00
CA LYS A 489 -9.02 -18.89 -13.45
C LYS A 489 -8.72 -20.22 -14.15
N GLU A 490 -9.75 -21.00 -14.49
CA GLU A 490 -9.62 -22.18 -15.36
C GLU A 490 -9.77 -21.89 -16.86
N THR A 491 -10.14 -20.67 -17.27
CA THR A 491 -10.52 -20.40 -18.68
C THR A 491 -9.53 -19.57 -19.51
N ALA A 492 -8.48 -18.99 -18.92
CA ALA A 492 -7.57 -18.09 -19.66
C ALA A 492 -6.58 -18.79 -20.61
N LYS A 493 -6.57 -20.12 -20.68
CA LYS A 493 -5.64 -20.87 -21.54
C LYS A 493 -6.15 -21.14 -22.96
N ALA A 494 -7.41 -20.85 -23.25
CA ALA A 494 -8.02 -21.17 -24.54
C ALA A 494 -7.99 -20.00 -25.55
N GLU A 495 -7.86 -18.75 -25.08
CA GLU A 495 -7.88 -17.58 -25.95
C GLU A 495 -6.50 -17.24 -26.54
N GLU A 496 -5.40 -17.49 -25.80
CA GLU A 496 -4.03 -17.29 -26.31
C GLU A 496 -3.63 -18.26 -27.45
N SER A 497 -4.34 -19.39 -27.62
CA SER A 497 -4.05 -20.33 -28.71
C SER A 497 -4.70 -19.96 -30.05
N ASN A 498 -5.73 -19.11 -30.06
CA ASN A 498 -6.41 -18.73 -31.31
C ASN A 498 -5.79 -17.50 -31.99
N GLU A 499 -5.07 -16.65 -31.26
CA GLU A 499 -4.37 -15.49 -31.85
C GLU A 499 -3.01 -15.86 -32.47
N ALA A 500 -2.41 -16.98 -32.05
CA ALA A 500 -1.11 -17.42 -32.56
C ALA A 500 -1.18 -18.13 -33.93
N GLU A 501 -2.35 -18.64 -34.36
CA GLU A 501 -2.51 -19.31 -35.66
C GLU A 501 -2.93 -18.37 -36.81
N ALA A 502 -3.30 -17.12 -36.52
CA ALA A 502 -3.69 -16.14 -37.55
C ALA A 502 -2.53 -15.32 -38.13
N SER A 503 -1.29 -15.45 -37.60
CA SER A 503 -0.17 -14.56 -37.95
C SER A 503 0.89 -15.16 -38.89
N THR A 504 0.71 -16.35 -39.46
CA THR A 504 1.66 -16.89 -40.45
C THR A 504 0.94 -17.45 -41.66
N GLY A 505 0.57 -16.55 -42.58
CA GLY A 505 0.00 -16.93 -43.87
C GLY A 505 -0.33 -15.73 -44.75
N ASP A 506 0.72 -15.16 -45.35
CA ASP A 506 0.80 -14.76 -46.77
C ASP A 506 1.25 -13.33 -47.08
N SER A 507 2.09 -13.25 -48.10
CA SER A 507 2.92 -12.12 -48.51
C SER A 507 2.17 -11.15 -49.42
N ALA A 508 2.58 -9.89 -49.35
CA ALA A 508 2.73 -8.99 -50.50
C ALA A 508 1.57 -8.94 -51.53
N THR A 509 0.64 -7.98 -51.35
CA THR A 509 0.13 -7.05 -52.39
C THR A 509 -1.11 -6.31 -51.85
N SER A 510 -0.97 -5.07 -51.37
CA SER A 510 -2.11 -4.14 -51.23
C SER A 510 -1.63 -2.70 -50.99
N MET A 511 -0.81 -2.17 -51.90
CA MET A 511 -0.82 -0.74 -52.22
C MET A 511 -1.51 -0.62 -53.56
N GLY A 512 -2.74 -0.08 -53.57
CA GLY A 512 -3.52 0.11 -54.79
C GLY A 512 -4.99 -0.28 -54.65
N SER A 513 -5.73 0.32 -53.71
CA SER A 513 -7.19 0.15 -53.63
C SER A 513 -7.97 1.45 -53.38
N SER A 514 -7.33 2.63 -53.45
CA SER A 514 -8.05 3.91 -53.40
C SER A 514 -8.14 4.63 -54.76
N GLU A 515 -7.28 4.31 -55.73
CA GLU A 515 -7.38 4.88 -57.09
C GLU A 515 -8.25 4.05 -58.06
N ARG A 516 -8.65 2.82 -57.68
CA ARG A 516 -9.47 1.96 -58.54
C ARG A 516 -10.97 2.15 -58.32
N THR A 517 -11.37 2.60 -57.14
CA THR A 517 -12.77 2.85 -56.77
C THR A 517 -13.31 4.14 -57.40
N GLU A 518 -12.44 5.13 -57.68
CA GLU A 518 -12.81 6.37 -58.38
C GLU A 518 -12.82 6.21 -59.91
N GLN A 519 -12.13 5.19 -60.46
CA GLN A 519 -12.15 4.89 -61.90
C GLN A 519 -13.35 4.00 -62.30
N ASP A 520 -13.77 3.07 -61.43
CA ASP A 520 -14.96 2.23 -61.68
C ASP A 520 -16.28 3.00 -61.57
N GLN A 521 -16.38 4.00 -60.68
CA GLN A 521 -17.59 4.85 -60.59
C GLN A 521 -17.78 5.74 -61.83
N ARG A 522 -16.68 6.15 -62.48
CA ARG A 522 -16.70 6.96 -63.71
C ARG A 522 -17.02 6.14 -64.97
N ALA A 523 -16.70 4.84 -64.98
CA ALA A 523 -17.07 3.91 -66.04
C ALA A 523 -18.55 3.49 -65.97
N THR A 524 -19.12 3.38 -64.76
CA THR A 524 -20.55 3.07 -64.59
C THR A 524 -21.49 4.24 -64.93
N GLU A 525 -21.03 5.49 -64.79
CA GLU A 525 -21.80 6.68 -65.20
C GLU A 525 -21.77 6.91 -66.71
N THR A 526 -20.76 6.41 -67.42
CA THR A 526 -20.66 6.51 -68.89
C THR A 526 -21.45 5.39 -69.61
N GLU A 527 -21.49 4.16 -69.06
CA GLU A 527 -22.35 3.09 -69.61
C GLU A 527 -23.86 3.31 -69.33
N ALA A 528 -24.23 4.05 -68.28
CA ALA A 528 -25.62 4.42 -68.01
C ALA A 528 -26.13 5.55 -68.92
N ALA A 529 -25.24 6.36 -69.48
CA ALA A 529 -25.56 7.41 -70.45
C ALA A 529 -25.72 6.87 -71.88
N GLU A 530 -24.97 5.84 -72.29
CA GLU A 530 -25.11 5.21 -73.62
C GLU A 530 -26.32 4.26 -73.73
N LYS A 531 -26.81 3.69 -72.62
CA LYS A 531 -28.04 2.85 -72.64
C LYS A 531 -29.36 3.64 -72.70
N LYS A 532 -29.34 4.97 -72.53
CA LYS A 532 -30.53 5.83 -72.68
C LYS A 532 -30.74 6.41 -74.08
N ASP A 533 -29.74 6.34 -74.97
CA ASP A 533 -29.85 6.84 -76.36
C ASP A 533 -30.11 5.72 -77.40
N GLY A 534 -29.98 4.45 -77.00
CA GLY A 534 -30.23 3.28 -77.87
C GLY A 534 -31.69 2.78 -77.94
N SER A 535 -32.62 3.33 -77.16
CA SER A 535 -34.03 2.86 -77.10
C SER A 535 -35.01 3.73 -77.91
N LYS A 536 -34.51 4.51 -78.87
CA LYS A 536 -35.35 5.34 -79.76
C LYS A 536 -34.89 5.28 -81.23
N LYS A 537 -34.67 4.06 -81.74
CA LYS A 537 -34.71 3.74 -83.18
C LYS A 537 -34.53 2.23 -83.39
N GLU A 538 -35.65 1.51 -83.37
CA GLU A 538 -36.13 0.57 -84.40
C GLU A 538 -37.44 -0.07 -83.93
#